data_AF-A0AAE4Y8D3-F1
#
_entry.id   AF-A0AAE4Y8D3-F1
#
_cell.length_a   1.000
_cell.length_b   1.000
_cell.length_c   1.000
_cell.angle_alpha   90.00
_cell.angle_beta   90.00
_cell.angle_gamma   90.00
#
_symmetry.space_group_name_H-M   'P 1'
#
loop_
_entity.id
_entity.type
_entity.pdbx_description
1 polymer ?
#
loop_
_entity_poly.entity_id
_entity_poly.type
_entity_poly.pdbx_seq_one_letter_code
_entity_poly.pdbx_strand_id
1 'polypeptide(L)'
;MSDWSQVEQRIRAALGRIDAGIDRLPIGGPSAAQVEEIAHLQALLDAERKARTEAEAQLADFHEAVETANAERAEASGDERLLRQIDAQSLDNQRLRASVAALREEVRRLSEALAEGTPDPALINHAMAAELESLRAQRASETTEMADILSELDRIVTAEEAAHA
;
A
#
# COMPACT_ATOMS: atom_id res chain seq x y z
N MET A 1 29.84 -56.57 28.32
CA MET A 1 29.72 -55.58 29.42
C MET A 1 30.39 -54.25 29.08
N SER A 2 31.46 -54.24 28.26
CA SER A 2 32.21 -53.03 27.88
C SER A 2 31.46 -52.07 26.94
N ASP A 3 30.59 -52.58 26.06
CA ASP A 3 29.86 -51.74 25.09
C ASP A 3 28.86 -50.79 25.77
N TRP A 4 28.22 -51.24 26.85
CA TRP A 4 27.27 -50.43 27.60
C TRP A 4 27.97 -49.27 28.32
N SER A 5 29.11 -49.53 28.97
CA SER A 5 29.90 -48.46 29.61
C SER A 5 30.42 -47.43 28.62
N GLN A 6 30.75 -47.85 27.40
CA GLN A 6 31.21 -46.93 26.35
C GLN A 6 30.08 -46.05 25.83
N VAL A 7 28.87 -46.61 25.69
CA VAL A 7 27.66 -45.85 25.33
C VAL A 7 27.32 -44.84 26.44
N GLU A 8 27.36 -45.24 27.71
CA GLU A 8 27.07 -44.36 28.85
C GLU A 8 28.07 -43.20 28.95
N GLN A 9 29.36 -43.47 28.74
CA GLN A 9 30.40 -42.43 28.72
C GLN A 9 30.18 -41.43 27.56
N ARG A 10 29.80 -41.92 26.37
CA ARG A 10 29.50 -41.08 25.21
C ARG A 10 28.24 -40.23 25.43
N ILE A 11 27.21 -40.78 26.07
CA ILE A 11 25.98 -40.03 26.40
C ILE A 11 26.30 -38.91 27.40
N ARG A 12 27.04 -39.20 28.49
CA ARG A 12 27.44 -38.16 29.45
C ARG A 12 28.29 -37.06 28.79
N ALA A 13 29.19 -37.42 27.90
CA ALA A 13 29.98 -36.45 27.13
C ALA A 13 29.13 -35.66 26.11
N ALA A 14 28.07 -36.25 25.55
CA ALA A 14 27.12 -35.54 24.69
C ALA A 14 26.27 -34.56 25.49
N LEU A 15 25.74 -34.98 26.65
CA LEU A 15 24.96 -34.14 27.55
C LEU A 15 25.79 -32.96 28.07
N GLY A 16 27.03 -33.19 28.51
CA GLY A 16 27.91 -32.09 28.95
C GLY A 16 28.26 -31.10 27.84
N ARG A 17 28.32 -31.53 26.57
CA ARG A 17 28.47 -30.63 25.41
C ARG A 17 27.20 -29.86 25.09
N ILE A 18 26.03 -30.46 25.33
CA ILE A 18 24.72 -29.81 25.16
C ILE A 18 24.54 -28.76 26.24
N ASP A 19 24.79 -29.06 27.51
CA ASP A 19 24.72 -28.10 28.62
C ASP A 19 25.65 -26.90 28.36
N ALA A 20 26.91 -27.17 28.03
CA ALA A 20 27.87 -26.10 27.67
C ALA A 20 27.49 -25.34 26.38
N GLY A 21 26.71 -25.96 25.49
CA GLY A 21 26.17 -25.33 24.30
C GLY A 21 24.97 -24.44 24.59
N ILE A 22 24.09 -24.88 25.50
CA ILE A 22 22.91 -24.14 25.99
C ILE A 22 23.35 -22.89 26.75
N ASP A 23 24.36 -22.99 27.62
CA ASP A 23 24.93 -21.85 28.35
C ASP A 23 25.58 -20.80 27.42
N ARG A 24 26.00 -21.21 26.22
CA ARG A 24 26.60 -20.33 25.20
C ARG A 24 25.60 -19.80 24.19
N LEU A 25 24.40 -20.38 24.08
CA LEU A 25 23.37 -19.73 23.30
C LEU A 25 23.04 -18.40 24.00
N PRO A 26 22.88 -17.30 23.26
CA PRO A 26 22.27 -16.10 23.80
C PRO A 26 20.77 -16.39 24.01
N ILE A 27 20.43 -17.17 25.04
CA ILE A 27 19.06 -17.41 25.53
C ILE A 27 18.66 -16.31 26.53
N GLY A 28 19.48 -15.26 26.66
CA GLY A 28 19.07 -14.05 27.35
C GLY A 28 17.94 -13.40 26.56
N GLY A 29 16.75 -13.28 27.17
CA GLY A 29 15.69 -12.43 26.63
C GLY A 29 16.19 -11.01 26.35
N PRO A 30 15.39 -10.18 25.63
CA PRO A 30 15.83 -8.85 25.22
C PRO A 30 16.40 -8.09 26.43
N SER A 31 17.58 -7.48 26.24
CA SER A 31 18.20 -6.69 27.30
C SER A 31 17.30 -5.51 27.67
N ALA A 32 17.45 -4.95 28.87
CA ALA A 32 16.65 -3.78 29.27
C ALA A 32 16.74 -2.63 28.24
N ALA A 33 17.93 -2.42 27.65
CA ALA A 33 18.14 -1.45 26.57
C ALA A 33 17.36 -1.80 25.29
N GLN A 34 17.28 -3.09 24.92
CA GLN A 34 16.49 -3.53 23.76
C GLN A 34 14.98 -3.40 24.02
N VAL A 35 14.52 -3.65 25.24
CA VAL A 35 13.10 -3.45 25.60
C VAL A 35 12.73 -1.97 25.54
N GLU A 36 13.59 -1.08 26.03
CA GLU A 36 13.39 0.37 25.97
C GLU A 36 13.42 0.89 24.51
N GLU A 37 14.34 0.39 23.68
CA GLU A 37 14.41 0.72 22.25
C GLU A 37 13.16 0.23 21.49
N ILE A 38 12.68 -0.98 21.76
CA ILE A 38 11.44 -1.51 21.16
C ILE A 38 10.24 -0.64 21.55
N ALA A 39 10.12 -0.26 22.82
CA ALA A 39 9.04 0.60 23.29
C ALA A 39 9.07 1.98 22.62
N HIS A 40 10.27 2.55 22.45
CA HIS A 40 10.47 3.82 21.74
C HIS A 40 10.09 3.72 20.26
N LEU A 41 10.53 2.66 19.56
CA LEU A 41 10.19 2.43 18.16
C LEU A 41 8.69 2.20 17.96
N GLN A 42 8.02 1.50 18.88
CA GLN A 42 6.57 1.33 18.87
C GLN A 42 5.84 2.66 19.02
N ALA A 43 6.28 3.53 19.94
CA ALA A 43 5.71 4.85 20.12
C ALA A 43 5.86 5.74 18.87
N LEU A 44 7.03 5.70 18.20
CA LEU A 44 7.25 6.40 16.93
C LEU A 44 6.35 5.86 15.81
N LEU A 45 6.23 4.53 15.70
CA LEU A 45 5.34 3.90 14.71
C LEU A 45 3.88 4.29 14.90
N ASP A 46 3.41 4.34 16.16
CA ASP A 46 2.05 4.75 16.46
C ASP A 46 1.81 6.25 16.20
N ALA A 47 2.81 7.10 16.45
CA ALA A 47 2.74 8.52 16.10
C ALA A 47 2.67 8.73 14.58
N GLU A 48 3.51 8.02 13.82
CA GLU A 48 3.52 8.10 12.35
C GLU A 48 2.21 7.59 11.75
N ARG A 49 1.65 6.50 12.28
CA ARG A 49 0.34 5.97 11.86
C ARG A 49 -0.78 6.98 12.07
N LYS A 50 -0.79 7.69 13.21
CA LYS A 50 -1.77 8.75 13.49
C LYS A 50 -1.61 9.93 12.52
N ALA A 51 -0.40 10.44 12.37
CA ALA A 51 -0.10 11.53 11.44
C ALA A 51 -0.50 11.18 10.00
N ARG A 52 -0.21 9.95 9.57
CA ARG A 52 -0.65 9.45 8.26
C ARG A 52 -2.17 9.44 8.12
N THR A 53 -2.89 8.97 9.14
CA THR A 53 -4.35 8.89 9.12
C THR A 53 -4.98 10.29 9.05
N GLU A 54 -4.44 11.25 9.79
CA GLU A 54 -4.85 12.65 9.75
C GLU A 54 -4.58 13.29 8.39
N ALA A 55 -3.41 13.04 7.79
CA ALA A 55 -3.08 13.54 6.45
C ALA A 55 -3.99 12.93 5.37
N GLU A 56 -4.30 11.63 5.46
CA GLU A 56 -5.23 10.96 4.55
C GLU A 56 -6.65 11.55 4.65
N ALA A 57 -7.11 11.88 5.87
CA ALA A 57 -8.40 12.55 6.08
C ALA A 57 -8.41 13.98 5.50
N GLN A 58 -7.37 14.78 5.76
CA GLN A 58 -7.25 16.14 5.21
C GLN A 58 -7.23 16.15 3.68
N LEU A 59 -6.58 15.16 3.06
CA LEU A 59 -6.54 15.04 1.61
C LEU A 59 -7.92 14.70 1.03
N ALA A 60 -8.69 13.85 1.71
CA ALA A 60 -10.06 13.54 1.32
C ALA A 60 -10.95 14.78 1.38
N ASP A 61 -10.91 15.53 2.49
CA ASP A 61 -11.67 16.77 2.67
C ASP A 61 -11.28 17.83 1.61
N PHE A 62 -9.98 17.96 1.32
CA PHE A 62 -9.49 18.87 0.29
C PHE A 62 -9.98 18.50 -1.11
N HIS A 63 -9.96 17.21 -1.47
CA HIS A 63 -10.47 16.75 -2.75
C HIS A 63 -11.97 17.02 -2.89
N GLU A 64 -12.77 16.77 -1.86
CA GLU A 64 -14.21 17.07 -1.86
C GLU A 64 -14.48 18.58 -2.01
N ALA A 65 -13.70 19.43 -1.33
CA ALA A 65 -13.80 20.88 -1.47
C ALA A 65 -13.45 21.36 -2.88
N VAL A 66 -12.43 20.78 -3.52
CA VAL A 66 -12.03 21.11 -4.90
C VAL A 66 -13.09 20.65 -5.90
N GLU A 67 -13.62 19.44 -5.76
CA GLU A 67 -14.69 18.92 -6.62
C GLU A 67 -15.94 19.82 -6.54
N THR A 68 -16.33 20.22 -5.32
CA THR A 68 -17.47 21.11 -5.09
C THR A 68 -17.24 22.49 -5.72
N ALA A 69 -16.07 23.10 -5.49
CA ALA A 69 -15.74 24.41 -6.05
C ALA A 69 -15.69 24.40 -7.59
N ASN A 70 -15.21 23.30 -8.19
CA ASN A 70 -15.21 23.14 -9.64
C ASN A 70 -16.62 22.99 -10.21
N ALA A 71 -17.49 22.23 -9.55
CA ALA A 71 -18.90 22.10 -9.94
C ALA A 71 -19.62 23.46 -9.87
N GLU A 72 -19.49 24.20 -8.77
CA GLU A 72 -20.06 25.55 -8.62
C GLU A 72 -19.57 26.52 -9.70
N ARG A 73 -18.26 26.49 -10.02
CA ARG A 73 -17.68 27.32 -11.08
C ARG A 73 -18.22 26.95 -12.45
N ALA A 74 -18.41 25.66 -12.72
CA ALA A 74 -18.95 25.17 -13.97
C ALA A 74 -20.42 25.57 -14.15
N GLU A 75 -21.25 25.43 -13.10
CA GLU A 75 -22.63 25.91 -13.09
C GLU A 75 -22.71 27.43 -13.30
N ALA A 76 -21.88 28.20 -12.61
CA ALA A 76 -21.84 29.66 -12.75
C ALA A 76 -21.41 30.12 -14.16
N SER A 77 -20.57 29.34 -14.83
CA SER A 77 -20.14 29.62 -16.20
C SER A 77 -21.16 29.21 -17.27
N GLY A 78 -22.13 28.35 -16.92
CA GLY A 78 -23.08 27.75 -17.88
C GLY A 78 -22.42 26.82 -18.90
N ASP A 79 -21.18 26.40 -18.65
CA ASP A 79 -20.37 25.66 -19.61
C ASP A 79 -20.65 24.15 -19.49
N GLU A 80 -21.71 23.69 -20.17
CA GLU A 80 -22.16 22.27 -20.18
C GLU A 80 -21.04 21.28 -20.55
N ARG A 81 -19.99 21.75 -21.22
CA ARG A 81 -18.81 20.96 -21.52
C ARG A 81 -17.96 20.69 -20.28
N LEU A 82 -17.74 21.72 -19.46
CA LEU A 82 -16.96 21.63 -18.23
C LEU A 82 -17.67 20.73 -17.20
N LEU A 83 -19.00 20.86 -17.08
CA LEU A 83 -19.80 19.97 -16.24
C LEU A 83 -19.64 18.50 -16.64
N ARG A 84 -19.77 18.19 -17.93
CA ARG A 84 -19.57 16.82 -18.44
C ARG A 84 -18.14 16.30 -18.22
N GLN A 85 -17.15 17.17 -18.29
CA GLN A 85 -15.75 16.80 -18.03
C GLN A 85 -15.54 16.47 -16.55
N ILE A 86 -16.07 17.29 -15.64
CA ILE A 86 -16.01 17.04 -14.19
C ILE A 86 -16.68 15.71 -13.86
N ASP A 87 -17.87 15.44 -14.37
CA ASP A 87 -18.59 14.17 -14.14
C ASP A 87 -17.77 12.95 -14.60
N ALA A 88 -17.15 13.04 -15.79
CA ALA A 88 -16.31 11.98 -16.33
C ALA A 88 -15.07 11.74 -15.46
N GLN A 89 -14.42 12.81 -15.00
CA GLN A 89 -13.25 12.75 -14.13
C GLN A 89 -13.58 12.23 -12.74
N SER A 90 -14.73 12.59 -12.18
CA SER A 90 -15.22 12.07 -10.89
C SER A 90 -15.50 10.57 -10.98
N LEU A 91 -16.12 10.09 -12.06
CA LEU A 91 -16.36 8.66 -12.28
C LEU A 91 -15.05 7.88 -12.41
N ASP A 92 -14.07 8.43 -13.12
CA ASP A 92 -12.76 7.79 -13.27
C ASP A 92 -12.00 7.74 -11.94
N ASN A 93 -12.02 8.83 -11.17
CA ASN A 93 -11.45 8.88 -9.82
C ASN A 93 -12.10 7.84 -8.89
N GLN A 94 -13.42 7.68 -8.94
CA GLN A 94 -14.13 6.67 -8.15
C GLN A 94 -13.67 5.26 -8.51
N ARG A 95 -13.47 4.96 -9.80
CA ARG A 95 -12.96 3.66 -10.27
C ARG A 95 -11.53 3.39 -9.78
N LEU A 96 -10.64 4.38 -9.87
CA LEU A 96 -9.28 4.28 -9.35
C LEU A 96 -9.25 4.06 -7.83
N ARG A 97 -10.07 4.81 -7.08
CA ARG A 97 -10.17 4.63 -5.62
C ARG A 97 -10.64 3.23 -5.26
N ALA A 98 -11.62 2.69 -6.00
CA ALA A 98 -12.12 1.34 -5.79
C ALA A 98 -11.05 0.27 -6.10
N SER A 99 -10.29 0.40 -7.19
CA SER A 99 -9.21 -0.56 -7.52
C SER A 99 -8.08 -0.53 -6.50
N VAL A 100 -7.69 0.66 -6.02
CA VAL A 100 -6.67 0.82 -4.96
C VAL A 100 -7.16 0.23 -3.63
N ALA A 101 -8.42 0.43 -3.27
CA ALA A 101 -9.00 -0.15 -2.06
C ALA A 101 -9.00 -1.69 -2.12
N ALA A 102 -9.37 -2.26 -3.27
CA ALA A 102 -9.33 -3.70 -3.49
C ALA A 102 -7.90 -4.27 -3.39
N LEU A 103 -6.91 -3.59 -4.00
CA LEU A 103 -5.51 -3.99 -3.91
C LEU A 103 -4.99 -3.96 -2.47
N ARG A 104 -5.31 -2.91 -1.70
CA ARG A 104 -4.91 -2.79 -0.28
C ARG A 104 -5.47 -3.93 0.57
N GLU A 105 -6.72 -4.32 0.34
CA GLU A 105 -7.35 -5.42 1.05
C GLU A 105 -6.70 -6.78 0.72
N GLU A 106 -6.37 -7.03 -0.55
CA GLU A 106 -5.68 -8.28 -0.94
C GLU A 106 -4.23 -8.34 -0.39
N VAL A 107 -3.52 -7.22 -0.37
CA VAL A 107 -2.18 -7.14 0.25
C VAL A 107 -2.24 -7.35 1.76
N ARG A 108 -3.29 -6.83 2.43
CA ARG A 108 -3.53 -7.07 3.86
C ARG A 108 -3.72 -8.56 4.14
N ARG A 109 -4.60 -9.22 3.38
CA ARG A 109 -4.86 -10.67 3.50
C ARG A 109 -3.61 -11.50 3.25
N LEU A 110 -2.82 -11.15 2.24
CA LEU A 110 -1.55 -11.83 1.95
C LEU A 110 -0.56 -11.68 3.12
N SER A 111 -0.47 -10.49 3.70
CA SER A 111 0.41 -10.21 4.84
C SER A 111 0.00 -10.99 6.09
N GLU A 112 -1.30 -11.09 6.36
CA GLU A 112 -1.86 -11.88 7.46
C GLU A 112 -1.58 -13.38 7.28
N ALA A 113 -1.83 -13.92 6.08
CA ALA A 113 -1.56 -15.32 5.77
C ALA A 113 -0.06 -15.68 5.88
N LEU A 114 0.83 -14.77 5.49
CA LEU A 114 2.28 -14.92 5.66
C LEU A 114 2.68 -14.91 7.14
N ALA A 115 2.08 -14.06 7.96
CA ALA A 115 2.34 -13.99 9.40
C ALA A 115 1.86 -15.25 10.15
N GLU A 116 0.75 -15.84 9.70
CA GLU A 116 0.21 -17.11 10.23
C GLU A 116 0.99 -18.34 9.75
N GLY A 117 1.90 -18.19 8.79
CA GLY A 117 2.68 -19.29 8.21
C GLY A 117 1.87 -20.18 7.27
N THR A 118 0.76 -19.67 6.74
CA THR A 118 -0.15 -20.38 5.81
C THR A 118 -0.08 -19.73 4.42
N PRO A 119 1.03 -19.86 3.67
CA PRO A 119 1.13 -19.28 2.34
C PRO A 119 0.21 -20.04 1.38
N ASP A 120 -0.97 -19.49 1.12
CA ASP A 120 -1.90 -20.00 0.12
C ASP A 120 -1.53 -19.45 -1.28
N PRO A 121 -1.15 -20.32 -2.24
CA PRO A 121 -0.89 -19.89 -3.62
C PRO A 121 -2.07 -19.17 -4.28
N ALA A 122 -3.31 -19.44 -3.86
CA ALA A 122 -4.49 -18.76 -4.38
C ALA A 122 -4.50 -17.28 -3.95
N LEU A 123 -4.11 -16.95 -2.72
CA LEU A 123 -4.02 -15.56 -2.24
C LEU A 123 -2.97 -14.76 -3.02
N ILE A 124 -1.84 -15.38 -3.36
CA ILE A 124 -0.82 -14.74 -4.21
C ILE A 124 -1.41 -14.42 -5.59
N ASN A 125 -2.14 -15.37 -6.19
CA ASN A 125 -2.80 -15.16 -7.48
C ASN A 125 -3.87 -14.07 -7.41
N HIS A 126 -4.65 -14.00 -6.34
CA HIS A 126 -5.65 -12.94 -6.13
C HIS A 126 -5.00 -11.57 -5.97
N ALA A 127 -3.93 -11.46 -5.19
CA ALA A 127 -3.16 -10.22 -5.04
C ALA A 127 -2.56 -9.76 -6.38
N MET A 128 -1.95 -10.67 -7.16
CA MET A 128 -1.44 -10.35 -8.50
C MET A 128 -2.55 -9.93 -9.47
N ALA A 129 -3.73 -10.54 -9.38
CA ALA A 129 -4.86 -10.16 -10.22
C ALA A 129 -5.37 -8.75 -9.87
N ALA A 130 -5.47 -8.43 -8.57
CA ALA A 130 -5.83 -7.10 -8.09
C ALA A 130 -4.79 -6.04 -8.48
N GLU A 131 -3.49 -6.39 -8.44
CA GLU A 131 -2.41 -5.51 -8.88
C GLU A 131 -2.52 -5.19 -10.37
N LEU A 132 -2.73 -6.22 -11.21
CA LEU A 132 -2.93 -6.04 -12.64
C LEU A 132 -4.17 -5.19 -12.94
N GLU A 133 -5.27 -5.37 -12.20
CA GLU A 133 -6.47 -4.56 -12.37
C GLU A 133 -6.23 -3.10 -11.97
N SER A 134 -5.52 -2.86 -10.87
CA SER A 134 -5.13 -1.51 -10.46
C SER A 134 -4.25 -0.82 -11.52
N LEU A 135 -3.26 -1.53 -12.07
CA LEU A 135 -2.41 -1.02 -13.14
C LEU A 135 -3.21 -0.73 -14.41
N ARG A 136 -4.17 -1.58 -14.78
CA ARG A 136 -5.05 -1.33 -15.93
C ARG A 136 -5.93 -0.10 -15.72
N ALA A 137 -6.53 0.05 -14.54
CA ALA A 137 -7.32 1.21 -14.20
C ALA A 137 -6.48 2.50 -14.27
N GLN A 138 -5.26 2.48 -13.72
CA GLN A 138 -4.33 3.61 -13.80
C GLN A 138 -3.97 3.96 -15.24
N ARG A 139 -3.65 2.97 -16.08
CA ARG A 139 -3.33 3.19 -17.50
C ARG A 139 -4.51 3.72 -18.30
N ALA A 140 -5.72 3.27 -17.99
CA ALA A 140 -6.94 3.78 -18.64
C ALA A 140 -7.20 5.25 -18.26
N SER A 141 -7.01 5.60 -16.99
CA SER A 141 -7.10 6.97 -16.51
C SER A 141 -6.06 7.88 -17.18
N GLU A 142 -4.78 7.49 -17.16
CA GLU A 142 -3.69 8.23 -17.83
C GLU A 142 -3.97 8.46 -19.33
N THR A 143 -4.52 7.46 -20.02
CA THR A 143 -4.85 7.57 -21.45
C THR A 143 -6.01 8.54 -21.67
N THR A 144 -7.00 8.54 -20.77
CA THR A 144 -8.15 9.45 -20.82
C THR A 144 -7.70 10.89 -20.56
N GLU A 145 -6.90 11.12 -19.52
CA GLU A 145 -6.32 12.44 -19.24
C GLU A 145 -5.47 12.96 -20.39
N MET A 146 -4.64 12.11 -21.00
CA MET A 146 -3.83 12.48 -22.16
C MET A 146 -4.71 12.88 -23.35
N ALA A 147 -5.79 12.15 -23.61
CA ALA A 147 -6.73 12.46 -24.68
C ALA A 147 -7.45 13.80 -24.44
N ASP A 148 -7.83 14.08 -23.20
CA ASP A 148 -8.43 15.36 -22.80
C ASP A 148 -7.47 16.53 -23.01
N ILE A 149 -6.21 16.38 -22.57
CA ILE A 149 -5.16 17.39 -22.76
C ILE A 149 -4.93 17.64 -24.26
N LEU A 150 -4.81 16.58 -25.06
CA LEU A 150 -4.63 16.70 -26.51
C LEU A 150 -5.82 17.39 -27.19
N SER A 151 -7.04 17.09 -26.76
CA SER A 151 -8.25 17.78 -27.24
C SER A 151 -8.26 19.28 -26.90
N GLU A 152 -7.83 19.67 -25.71
CA GLU A 152 -7.70 21.09 -25.35
C GLU A 152 -6.59 21.79 -26.14
N LEU A 153 -5.44 21.13 -26.34
CA LEU A 153 -4.35 21.69 -27.14
C LEU A 153 -4.77 21.86 -28.60
N ASP A 154 -5.45 20.89 -29.20
CA ASP A 154 -5.99 20.99 -30.56
C ASP A 154 -6.97 22.15 -30.70
N ARG A 155 -7.83 22.37 -29.70
CA ARG A 155 -8.73 23.55 -29.64
C ARG A 155 -7.97 24.88 -29.60
N ILE A 156 -6.90 24.97 -28.83
CA ILE A 156 -6.10 26.20 -28.73
C ILE A 156 -5.39 26.49 -30.06
N VAL A 157 -4.78 25.47 -30.66
CA VAL A 157 -4.07 25.59 -31.94
C VAL A 157 -5.03 25.98 -33.07
N THR A 158 -6.16 25.29 -33.20
CA THR A 158 -7.16 25.61 -34.23
C THR A 158 -7.79 27.00 -34.05
N ALA A 159 -7.96 27.47 -32.81
CA ALA A 159 -8.40 28.83 -32.53
C ALA A 159 -7.37 29.89 -32.95
N GLU A 160 -6.07 29.61 -32.75
CA GLU A 160 -4.98 30.48 -33.17
C GLU A 160 -4.82 30.53 -34.70
N GLU A 161 -4.90 29.38 -35.38
CA GLU A 161 -4.90 29.30 -36.84
C GLU A 161 -6.07 30.08 -37.46
N ALA A 162 -7.27 29.99 -36.87
CA ALA A 162 -8.44 30.74 -37.31
C ALA A 162 -8.33 32.26 -37.04
N ALA A 163 -7.55 32.69 -36.04
CA ALA A 163 -7.30 34.10 -35.74
C ALA A 163 -6.22 34.73 -36.65
N HIS A 164 -5.45 33.92 -37.36
CA HIS A 164 -4.39 34.35 -38.28
C HIS A 164 -4.70 34.14 -39.77
N ALA A 165 -5.87 33.58 -40.09
CA ALA A 165 -6.43 33.46 -41.44
C ALA A 165 -7.36 34.64 -41.77
#